data_AF-A0A7C7WJH2-F1
#
_entry.id   AF-A0A7C7WJH2-F1
#
_cell.length_a   1.000
_cell.length_b   1.000
_cell.length_c   1.000
_cell.angle_alpha   90.00
_cell.angle_beta   90.00
_cell.angle_gamma   90.00
#
_symmetry.space_group_name_H-M   'P 1'
#
loop_
_entity.id
_entity.type
_entity.pdbx_description
1 polymer ?
#
loop_
_entity_poly.entity_id
_entity_poly.type
_entity_poly.pdbx_seq_one_letter_code
_entity_poly.pdbx_strand_id
1 'polypeptide(L)'
;AIGRVGCLFGGCCYGTVCDLPWAISYPEGSFLHLLQVSQGIIPETAIRSLAVHPTPIYEIIFNLGLFAFFYTKRGTYKVRGSMFRLYLAVYGSFRLLEEFIRGDSPP
;
A
#
# COMPACT_ATOMS: atom_id res chain seq x y z
N ALA A 1 6.02 -8.56 0.56
CA ALA A 1 4.80 -8.78 1.37
C ALA A 1 5.06 -8.61 2.88
N ILE A 2 5.98 -9.37 3.51
CA ILE A 2 6.18 -9.33 4.98
C ILE A 2 6.59 -7.93 5.48
N GLY A 3 7.49 -7.23 4.80
CA GLY A 3 7.86 -5.85 5.16
C GLY A 3 6.68 -4.86 5.14
N ARG A 4 5.69 -5.07 4.25
CA ARG A 4 4.48 -4.23 4.16
C ARG A 4 3.49 -4.49 5.28
N VAL A 5 3.50 -5.68 5.86
CA VAL A 5 2.76 -5.97 7.09
C VAL A 5 3.33 -5.11 8.23
N GLY A 6 4.65 -4.97 8.33
CA GLY A 6 5.29 -4.04 9.25
C GLY A 6 4.87 -2.58 9.00
N CYS A 7 4.82 -2.14 7.74
CA CYS A 7 4.32 -0.81 7.39
C CYS A 7 2.86 -0.58 7.78
N LEU A 8 2.01 -1.62 7.68
CA LEU A 8 0.61 -1.55 8.08
C LEU A 8 0.45 -1.33 9.59
N PHE A 9 1.28 -1.96 10.43
CA PHE A 9 1.23 -1.73 11.87
C PHE A 9 1.91 -0.42 12.30
N GLY A 10 2.98 -0.02 11.59
CA GLY A 10 3.70 1.23 11.87
C GLY A 10 3.02 2.50 11.34
N GLY A 11 2.11 2.38 10.36
CA GLY A 11 1.43 3.53 9.76
C GLY A 11 2.33 4.42 8.88
N CYS A 12 3.43 3.89 8.35
CA CYS A 12 4.45 4.66 7.61
C CYS A 12 4.28 4.66 6.08
N CYS A 13 3.37 3.87 5.54
CA CYS A 13 3.04 3.86 4.12
C CYS A 13 1.52 3.91 4.01
N TYR A 14 0.96 5.10 3.83
CA TYR A 14 -0.48 5.32 3.73
C TYR A 14 -0.83 5.93 2.37
N GLY A 15 -2.06 5.71 1.93
CA GLY A 15 -2.59 6.37 0.73
C GLY A 15 -3.23 7.71 1.04
N THR A 16 -3.91 8.28 0.06
CA THR A 16 -4.69 9.51 0.23
C THR A 16 -5.82 9.34 1.26
N VAL A 17 -6.28 10.47 1.80
CA VAL A 17 -7.45 10.53 2.68
C VAL A 17 -8.68 10.06 1.91
N CYS A 18 -9.47 9.17 2.50
CA CYS A 18 -10.65 8.63 1.87
C CYS A 18 -11.73 8.23 2.86
N ASP A 19 -12.99 8.38 2.43
CA ASP A 19 -14.18 8.09 3.24
C ASP A 19 -14.76 6.69 2.95
N LEU A 20 -13.95 5.78 2.40
CA LEU A 20 -14.40 4.44 2.05
C LEU A 20 -14.57 3.57 3.31
N PRO A 21 -15.49 2.59 3.31
CA PRO A 21 -15.80 1.80 4.52
C PRO A 21 -14.66 0.90 5.01
N TRP A 22 -13.61 0.71 4.19
CA TRP A 22 -12.39 -0.03 4.54
C TRP A 22 -11.18 0.89 4.77
N ALA A 23 -11.38 2.21 4.82
CA ALA A 23 -10.33 3.14 5.19
C ALA A 23 -9.88 2.88 6.64
N ILE A 24 -8.59 3.08 6.92
CA ILE A 24 -8.01 2.82 8.23
C ILE A 24 -7.60 4.16 8.84
N SER A 25 -8.01 4.39 10.09
CA SER A 25 -7.51 5.47 10.94
C SER A 25 -6.56 4.90 11.98
N TYR A 26 -5.45 5.58 12.23
CA TYR A 26 -4.48 5.18 13.23
C TYR A 26 -4.69 5.97 14.53
N PRO A 27 -4.43 5.37 15.71
CA PRO A 27 -4.55 6.06 16.98
C PRO A 27 -3.46 7.13 17.16
N GLU A 28 -3.66 7.99 18.16
CA GLU A 28 -2.67 8.94 18.68
C GLU A 28 -1.30 8.27 18.92
N GLY A 29 -0.21 8.97 18.59
CA GLY A 29 1.17 8.46 18.71
C GLY A 29 1.64 7.57 17.54
N SER A 30 0.77 7.23 16.59
CA SER A 30 1.19 6.59 15.33
C SER A 30 1.91 7.57 14.41
N PHE A 31 2.74 7.05 13.49
CA PHE A 31 3.49 7.87 12.54
C PHE A 31 2.58 8.77 11.69
N LEU A 32 1.48 8.21 11.16
CA LEU A 32 0.50 8.95 10.37
C LEU A 32 -0.15 10.09 11.17
N HIS A 33 -0.54 9.82 12.42
CA HIS A 33 -1.14 10.83 13.28
C HIS A 33 -0.16 11.99 13.52
N LEU A 34 1.08 11.68 13.91
CA LEU A 34 2.12 12.70 14.14
C LEU A 34 2.43 13.51 12.87
N LEU A 35 2.41 12.88 11.72
CA LEU A 35 2.65 13.54 10.44
C LEU A 35 1.47 14.47 10.05
N GLN A 36 0.23 14.04 10.25
CA GLN A 36 -0.94 14.89 9.99
C GLN A 36 -1.04 16.08 10.94
N VAL A 37 -0.61 15.89 12.19
CA VAL A 37 -0.46 16.97 13.17
C VAL A 37 0.66 17.93 12.76
N SER A 38 1.84 17.42 12.35
CA SER A 38 2.96 18.28 11.92
C SER A 38 2.67 19.04 10.63
N GLN A 39 1.83 18.50 9.76
CA GLN A 39 1.32 19.17 8.56
C GLN A 39 0.17 20.15 8.83
N GLY A 40 -0.32 20.23 10.07
CA GLY A 40 -1.43 21.12 10.45
C GLY A 40 -2.79 20.71 9.88
N ILE A 41 -2.94 19.46 9.44
CA ILE A 41 -4.18 18.92 8.88
C ILE A 41 -5.19 18.62 10.00
N ILE A 42 -4.69 18.18 11.16
CA ILE A 42 -5.49 17.77 12.31
C ILE A 42 -4.98 18.49 13.57
N PRO A 43 -5.86 18.96 14.47
CA PRO A 43 -5.43 19.52 15.75
C PRO A 43 -4.77 18.48 16.66
N GLU A 44 -3.81 18.92 17.48
CA GLU A 44 -3.08 18.08 18.46
C GLU A 44 -3.99 17.37 19.48
N THR A 45 -5.24 17.83 19.62
CA THR A 45 -6.23 17.23 20.52
C THR A 45 -6.97 16.04 19.92
N ALA A 46 -6.71 15.68 18.66
CA ALA A 46 -7.42 14.60 18.00
C ALA A 46 -6.90 13.22 18.41
N ILE A 47 -7.79 12.33 18.82
CA ILE A 47 -7.44 10.99 19.32
C ILE A 47 -7.08 10.03 18.16
N ARG A 48 -7.45 10.38 16.92
CA ARG A 48 -7.27 9.53 15.72
C ARG A 48 -6.82 10.35 14.52
N SER A 49 -6.06 9.70 13.64
CA SER A 49 -5.73 10.21 12.30
C SER A 49 -6.97 10.26 11.40
N LEU A 50 -6.88 11.00 10.29
CA LEU A 50 -7.87 10.92 9.22
C LEU A 50 -7.88 9.51 8.62
N ALA A 51 -9.04 9.11 8.10
CA ALA A 51 -9.22 7.85 7.41
C ALA A 51 -8.44 7.88 6.09
N VAL A 52 -7.54 6.91 5.90
CA VAL A 52 -6.68 6.83 4.71
C VAL A 52 -6.82 5.48 4.02
N HIS A 53 -6.49 5.46 2.72
CA HIS A 53 -6.40 4.22 1.97
C HIS A 53 -5.33 3.29 2.58
N PRO A 54 -5.65 2.03 2.88
CA PRO A 54 -4.69 1.07 3.38
C PRO A 54 -3.86 0.49 2.23
N THR A 55 -3.02 1.33 1.61
CA THR A 55 -2.11 0.95 0.53
C THR A 55 -1.25 -0.29 0.84
N PRO A 56 -0.75 -0.52 2.08
CA PRO A 56 0.02 -1.72 2.38
C PRO A 56 -0.79 -3.00 2.19
N ILE A 57 -2.11 -2.97 2.44
CA ILE A 57 -2.98 -4.12 2.23
C ILE A 57 -3.11 -4.42 0.74
N TYR A 58 -3.27 -3.39 -0.10
CA TYR A 58 -3.31 -3.56 -1.55
C TYR A 58 -2.00 -4.17 -2.07
N GLU A 59 -0.85 -3.70 -1.58
CA GLU A 59 0.46 -4.30 -1.92
C GLU A 59 0.57 -5.76 -1.49
N ILE A 60 0.11 -6.10 -0.28
CA ILE A 60 0.17 -7.47 0.24
C ILE A 60 -0.68 -8.40 -0.62
N ILE A 61 -1.94 -8.01 -0.88
CA ILE A 61 -2.88 -8.79 -1.70
C ILE A 61 -2.32 -8.97 -3.11
N PHE A 62 -1.80 -7.90 -3.72
CA PHE A 62 -1.23 -7.94 -5.06
C PHE A 62 0.00 -8.87 -5.12
N ASN A 63 0.94 -8.73 -4.19
CA ASN A 63 2.15 -9.58 -4.17
C ASN A 63 1.81 -11.06 -3.93
N LEU A 64 0.87 -11.36 -3.02
CA LEU A 64 0.41 -12.72 -2.78
C LEU A 64 -0.34 -13.31 -3.97
N GLY A 65 -1.22 -12.52 -4.61
CA GLY A 65 -1.94 -12.92 -5.81
C GLY A 65 -1.01 -13.20 -6.98
N LEU A 66 0.01 -12.35 -7.18
CA LEU A 66 1.02 -12.54 -8.21
C LEU A 66 1.85 -13.79 -7.94
N PHE A 67 2.27 -14.01 -6.69
CA PHE A 67 2.99 -15.21 -6.29
C PHE A 67 2.16 -16.47 -6.52
N ALA A 68 0.90 -16.49 -6.10
CA ALA A 68 -0.01 -17.61 -6.30
C ALA A 68 -0.23 -17.89 -7.80
N PHE A 69 -0.46 -16.86 -8.60
CA PHE A 69 -0.60 -16.98 -10.06
C PHE A 69 0.62 -17.63 -10.71
N PHE A 70 1.83 -17.15 -10.38
CA PHE A 70 3.07 -17.74 -10.88
C PHE A 70 3.29 -19.15 -10.36
N TYR A 71 2.93 -19.44 -9.11
CA TYR A 71 3.06 -20.76 -8.51
C TYR A 71 2.17 -21.80 -9.22
N THR A 72 0.89 -21.47 -9.47
CA THR A 72 -0.04 -22.36 -10.19
C THR A 72 0.38 -22.55 -11.65
N LYS A 73 0.90 -21.51 -12.31
CA LYS A 73 1.29 -21.57 -13.73
C LYS A 73 2.74 -21.97 -13.97
N ARG A 74 3.48 -22.37 -12.92
CA ARG A 74 4.89 -22.77 -13.00
C ARG A 74 5.15 -23.91 -14.00
N GLY A 75 4.19 -24.81 -14.19
CA GLY A 75 4.30 -25.94 -15.13
C GLY A 75 3.97 -25.61 -16.59
N THR A 76 3.29 -24.49 -16.87
CA THR A 76 2.80 -24.14 -18.21
C THR A 76 3.83 -23.34 -19.01
N TYR A 77 4.58 -22.46 -18.36
CA TYR A 77 5.54 -21.57 -19.02
C TYR A 77 6.92 -22.23 -19.13
N LYS A 78 7.17 -22.99 -20.21
CA LYS A 78 8.47 -23.61 -20.52
C LYS A 78 9.46 -22.67 -21.22
N VAL A 79 9.00 -21.52 -21.72
CA VAL A 79 9.84 -20.55 -22.45
C VAL A 79 10.69 -19.73 -21.48
N ARG A 80 12.02 -19.83 -21.61
CA ARG A 80 12.98 -19.07 -20.80
C ARG A 80 12.69 -17.57 -20.88
N GLY A 81 12.58 -16.91 -19.72
CA GLY A 81 12.40 -15.45 -19.59
C GLY A 81 10.95 -14.93 -19.71
N SER A 82 9.97 -15.76 -20.08
CA SER A 82 8.58 -15.30 -20.21
C SER A 82 7.97 -14.88 -18.87
N MET A 83 8.26 -15.63 -17.79
CA MET A 83 7.78 -15.30 -16.45
C MET A 83 8.38 -13.99 -15.92
N PHE A 84 9.66 -13.74 -16.20
CA PHE A 84 10.33 -12.51 -15.75
C PHE A 84 9.77 -11.26 -16.45
N ARG A 85 9.51 -11.34 -17.77
CA ARG A 85 8.89 -10.22 -18.51
C ARG A 85 7.46 -9.93 -18.01
N LEU A 86 6.67 -10.98 -17.78
CA LEU A 86 5.33 -10.82 -17.23
C LEU A 86 5.36 -10.21 -15.82
N TYR A 87 6.30 -10.66 -14.98
CA TYR A 87 6.50 -10.09 -13.65
C TYR A 87 6.79 -8.59 -13.72
N LEU A 88 7.76 -8.17 -14.55
CA LEU A 88 8.11 -6.76 -14.71
C LEU A 88 6.93 -5.93 -15.22
N ALA A 89 6.18 -6.42 -16.22
CA ALA A 89 5.04 -5.71 -16.76
C ALA A 89 3.92 -5.53 -15.72
N VAL A 90 3.58 -6.60 -15.00
CA VAL A 90 2.51 -6.59 -13.99
C VAL A 90 2.91 -5.76 -12.78
N TYR A 91 4.12 -5.95 -12.25
CA TYR A 91 4.63 -5.17 -11.12
C TYR A 91 4.78 -3.69 -11.46
N GLY A 92 5.30 -3.35 -12.65
CA GLY A 92 5.41 -1.98 -13.11
C GLY A 92 4.06 -1.29 -13.25
N SER A 93 3.06 -1.97 -13.82
CA SER A 93 1.70 -1.44 -13.94
C SER A 93 1.07 -1.18 -12.57
N PHE A 94 1.21 -2.12 -11.64
CA PHE A 94 0.73 -1.95 -10.27
C PHE A 94 1.42 -0.79 -9.55
N ARG A 95 2.74 -0.65 -9.71
CA ARG A 95 3.51 0.44 -9.10
C ARG A 95 3.04 1.81 -9.57
N LEU A 96 2.72 1.95 -10.85
CA LEU A 96 2.17 3.18 -11.39
C LEU A 96 0.80 3.49 -10.81
N LEU A 97 -0.11 2.50 -10.76
CA LEU A 97 -1.44 2.67 -10.17
C LEU A 97 -1.37 3.04 -8.69
N GLU A 98 -0.44 2.44 -7.96
CA GLU A 98 -0.25 2.71 -6.55
C GLU A 98 0.23 4.14 -6.30
N GLU A 99 1.12 4.66 -7.15
CA GLU A 99 1.62 6.03 -7.04
C GLU A 99 0.48 7.06 -7.13
N PHE A 100 -0.54 6.81 -7.96
CA PHE A 100 -1.74 7.68 -8.02
C PHE A 100 -2.60 7.64 -6.74
N ILE A 101 -2.56 6.54 -5.99
CA ILE A 101 -3.32 6.35 -4.74
C ILE A 101 -2.52 6.86 -3.54
N ARG A 102 -1.22 7.11 -3.72
CA ARG A 102 -0.30 7.46 -2.65
C ARG A 102 -0.41 8.95 -2.32
N GLY A 103 -0.69 9.27 -1.05
CA GLY A 103 -0.89 10.65 -0.57
C GLY A 103 0.39 11.36 -0.11
N ASP A 104 1.57 10.82 -0.43
CA ASP A 104 2.88 11.31 0.04
C ASP A 104 3.44 12.47 -0.81
N SER A 105 2.77 12.88 -1.89
CA SER A 105 3.22 13.94 -2.78
C SER A 105 2.29 15.14 -2.68
N PRO A 106 2.60 16.14 -1.83
CA PRO A 106 1.98 17.45 -2.00
C PRO A 106 2.44 18.05 -3.35
N PRO A 107 1.57 18.79 -4.07
CA PRO A 107 1.98 19.62 -5.21
C PRO A 107 2.91 20.77 -4.78
#